data_AF-A0A328KND5-F1
#
_entry.id   AF-A0A328KND5-F1
#
_cell.length_a   1.000
_cell.length_b   1.000
_cell.length_c   1.000
_cell.angle_alpha   90.00
_cell.angle_beta   90.00
_cell.angle_gamma   90.00
#
_symmetry.space_group_name_H-M   'P 1'
#
loop_
_entity.id
_entity.type
_entity.pdbx_description
1 polymer ?
#
loop_
_entity_poly.entity_id
_entity_poly.type
_entity_poly.pdbx_seq_one_letter_code
_entity_poly.pdbx_strand_id
1 'polypeptide(L)'
;MLGVAKKYTKVIRALKEVNEREKVAGVIEARFGAYKSVIEGVKETNDDFIFIFDPKGIFFEDTYKEKQEQGYHILKHDLFVGYETLQIDRYQKVVVYIRVETEQSTYEERGEALSNFLQHLTECKNIRPIHLVFHQYDLYPIPHMEQFLKECATYHIHHSIVVESQSVLQQIYGKEAAQRIITSYNTTILA
;
A
#
# COMPACT_ATOMS: atom_id res chain seq x y z
N MET A 1 -13.67 20.39 11.73
CA MET A 1 -13.19 20.03 10.38
C MET A 1 -12.20 21.03 9.74
N LEU A 2 -12.24 22.34 10.02
CA LEU A 2 -11.31 23.33 9.41
C LEU A 2 -9.84 23.28 9.91
N GLY A 3 -9.57 22.67 11.06
CA GLY A 3 -8.23 22.61 11.65
C GLY A 3 -7.28 21.61 10.97
N VAL A 4 -7.82 20.48 10.51
CA VAL A 4 -7.07 19.40 9.87
C VAL A 4 -6.59 19.82 8.48
N ALA A 5 -7.49 20.39 7.66
CA ALA A 5 -7.16 20.93 6.34
C ALA A 5 -6.04 21.98 6.39
N LYS A 6 -6.06 22.88 7.40
CA LYS A 6 -5.00 23.89 7.62
C LYS A 6 -3.64 23.29 7.95
N LYS A 7 -3.60 22.15 8.66
CA LYS A 7 -2.37 21.43 9.00
C LYS A 7 -1.74 20.82 7.74
N TYR A 8 -2.54 20.18 6.90
CA TYR A 8 -2.10 19.64 5.60
C TYR A 8 -1.61 20.73 4.66
N THR A 9 -2.29 21.88 4.56
CA THR A 9 -1.83 22.98 3.68
C THR A 9 -0.46 23.55 4.08
N LYS A 10 -0.16 23.63 5.39
CA LYS A 10 1.16 24.09 5.87
C LYS A 10 2.27 23.09 5.54
N VAL A 11 2.00 21.79 5.70
CA VAL A 11 2.94 20.72 5.34
C VAL A 11 3.19 20.71 3.83
N ILE A 12 2.13 20.85 3.02
CA ILE A 12 2.20 20.93 1.55
C ILE A 12 3.01 22.14 1.07
N ARG A 13 2.90 23.30 1.74
CA ARG A 13 3.66 24.50 1.38
C ARG A 13 5.15 24.38 1.74
N ALA A 14 5.48 23.81 2.89
CA ALA A 14 6.87 23.63 3.32
C ALA A 14 7.66 22.67 2.40
N LEU A 15 6.96 21.72 1.77
CA LEU A 15 7.56 20.75 0.84
C LEU A 15 7.69 21.28 -0.60
N LYS A 16 6.88 22.28 -0.98
CA LYS A 16 6.95 22.92 -2.30
C LYS A 16 8.22 23.77 -2.49
N GLU A 17 8.72 24.40 -1.43
CA GLU A 17 9.89 25.29 -1.49
C GLU A 17 11.23 24.53 -1.63
N VAL A 18 11.24 23.20 -1.44
CA VAL A 18 12.47 22.37 -1.47
C VAL A 18 12.74 21.78 -2.87
N ASN A 19 11.77 21.80 -3.80
CA ASN A 19 11.73 20.85 -4.92
C ASN A 19 11.95 21.44 -6.33
N GLU A 20 12.74 22.52 -6.47
CA GLU A 20 13.12 23.05 -7.80
C GLU A 20 14.39 22.40 -8.41
N ARG A 21 14.90 21.30 -7.88
CA ARG A 21 16.05 20.60 -8.50
C ARG A 21 15.85 19.09 -8.62
N GLU A 22 15.84 18.66 -9.89
CA GLU A 22 16.20 17.33 -10.42
C GLU A 22 15.20 16.18 -10.15
N LYS A 23 14.34 15.81 -11.12
CA LYS A 23 14.53 14.95 -12.32
C LYS A 23 14.26 13.44 -12.10
N VAL A 24 13.16 13.00 -12.73
CA VAL A 24 12.86 11.69 -13.37
C VAL A 24 12.92 10.42 -12.50
N ALA A 25 11.79 10.06 -11.89
CA ALA A 25 11.43 8.68 -11.51
C ALA A 25 9.91 8.52 -11.75
N GLY A 26 9.54 7.88 -12.87
CA GLY A 26 8.18 8.00 -13.42
C GLY A 26 7.60 6.70 -13.97
N VAL A 27 7.90 5.56 -13.36
CA VAL A 27 7.26 4.29 -13.71
C VAL A 27 6.62 3.72 -12.45
N ILE A 28 5.30 3.84 -12.37
CA ILE A 28 4.48 3.26 -11.30
C ILE A 28 4.31 1.76 -11.60
N GLU A 29 5.14 0.91 -10.97
CA GLU A 29 4.98 -0.54 -11.04
C GLU A 29 3.84 -0.97 -10.13
N ALA A 30 2.67 -1.04 -10.73
CA ALA A 30 1.46 -1.35 -10.02
C ALA A 30 0.63 -2.42 -10.70
N ARG A 31 0.19 -3.43 -9.92
CA ARG A 31 -0.59 -4.55 -10.42
C ARG A 31 -2.03 -4.47 -9.92
N PHE A 32 -2.96 -4.31 -10.84
CA PHE A 32 -4.40 -4.45 -10.58
C PHE A 32 -4.80 -5.86 -11.01
N GLY A 33 -5.38 -6.68 -10.13
CA GLY A 33 -5.78 -8.00 -10.58
C GLY A 33 -6.67 -8.80 -9.65
N ALA A 34 -7.27 -9.85 -10.23
CA ALA A 34 -8.00 -10.85 -9.47
C ALA A 34 -7.10 -11.50 -8.41
N TYR A 35 -7.72 -11.89 -7.30
CA TYR A 35 -7.05 -12.51 -6.15
C TYR A 35 -5.98 -13.52 -6.55
N LYS A 36 -6.34 -14.47 -7.43
CA LYS A 36 -5.46 -15.57 -7.87
C LYS A 36 -4.17 -15.08 -8.55
N SER A 37 -4.25 -14.04 -9.39
CA SER A 37 -3.06 -13.55 -10.10
C SER A 37 -2.13 -12.75 -9.18
N VAL A 38 -2.69 -11.98 -8.24
CA VAL A 38 -1.86 -11.24 -7.27
C VAL A 38 -1.22 -12.18 -6.29
N ILE A 39 -1.93 -13.23 -5.83
CA ILE A 39 -1.38 -14.19 -4.89
C ILE A 39 -0.28 -15.06 -5.52
N GLU A 40 -0.44 -15.51 -6.76
CA GLU A 40 0.61 -16.20 -7.51
C GLU A 40 1.84 -15.29 -7.66
N GLY A 41 1.64 -14.03 -8.04
CA GLY A 41 2.72 -13.04 -8.11
C GLY A 41 3.42 -12.81 -6.76
N VAL A 42 2.67 -12.77 -5.65
CA VAL A 42 3.25 -12.71 -4.31
C VAL A 42 4.02 -13.97 -3.99
N LYS A 43 3.50 -15.17 -4.28
CA LYS A 43 4.22 -16.43 -4.05
C LYS A 43 5.54 -16.48 -4.80
N GLU A 44 5.60 -15.94 -6.02
CA GLU A 44 6.81 -15.99 -6.87
C GLU A 44 7.79 -14.82 -6.62
N THR A 45 7.33 -13.69 -6.08
CA THR A 45 8.22 -12.52 -5.94
C THR A 45 9.35 -12.76 -4.93
N ASN A 46 10.49 -12.15 -5.23
CA ASN A 46 11.72 -12.21 -4.44
C ASN A 46 12.05 -10.87 -3.76
N ASP A 47 11.12 -9.91 -3.75
CA ASP A 47 11.28 -8.60 -3.13
C ASP A 47 11.62 -8.73 -1.64
N ASP A 48 12.61 -7.96 -1.17
CA ASP A 48 13.12 -8.13 0.19
C ASP A 48 12.13 -7.66 1.26
N PHE A 49 11.25 -6.70 0.96
CA PHE A 49 10.29 -6.15 1.91
C PHE A 49 8.89 -6.13 1.33
N ILE A 50 8.01 -7.00 1.84
CA ILE A 50 6.63 -7.13 1.37
C ILE A 50 5.68 -6.82 2.53
N PHE A 51 4.76 -5.88 2.34
CA PHE A 51 3.72 -5.56 3.31
C PHE A 51 2.36 -5.87 2.70
N ILE A 52 1.63 -6.79 3.31
CA ILE A 52 0.36 -7.31 2.81
C ILE A 52 -0.75 -6.88 3.76
N PHE A 53 -1.61 -5.97 3.33
CA PHE A 53 -2.81 -5.57 4.05
C PHE A 53 -3.89 -6.63 3.83
N ASP A 54 -4.17 -7.39 4.89
CA ASP A 54 -4.97 -8.61 4.86
C ASP A 54 -6.01 -8.59 5.99
N PRO A 55 -7.16 -7.92 5.80
CA PRO A 55 -8.17 -7.75 6.84
C PRO A 55 -8.68 -9.08 7.43
N LYS A 56 -8.82 -10.10 6.57
CA LYS A 56 -9.40 -11.40 6.93
C LYS A 56 -8.37 -12.51 7.16
N GLY A 57 -7.08 -12.23 6.98
CA GLY A 57 -6.01 -13.22 7.17
C GLY A 57 -5.90 -14.28 6.06
N ILE A 58 -6.62 -14.11 4.95
CA ILE A 58 -6.69 -15.12 3.87
C ILE A 58 -5.37 -15.16 3.10
N PHE A 59 -4.77 -14.01 2.81
CA PHE A 59 -3.46 -13.96 2.15
C PHE A 59 -2.39 -14.64 3.01
N PHE A 60 -2.44 -14.47 4.33
CA PHE A 60 -1.56 -15.17 5.26
C PHE A 60 -1.71 -16.69 5.12
N GLU A 61 -2.93 -17.21 5.22
CA GLU A 61 -3.19 -18.65 5.12
C GLU A 61 -2.67 -19.24 3.82
N ASP A 62 -2.86 -18.53 2.71
CA ASP A 62 -2.52 -19.01 1.37
C ASP A 62 -1.03 -18.87 1.00
N THR A 63 -0.27 -17.96 1.64
CA THR A 63 1.12 -17.65 1.25
C THR A 63 2.17 -17.91 2.31
N TYR A 64 1.77 -18.12 3.58
CA TYR A 64 2.69 -18.29 4.71
C TYR A 64 3.75 -19.37 4.46
N LYS A 65 3.31 -20.56 4.02
CA LYS A 65 4.20 -21.71 3.88
C LYS A 65 5.26 -21.47 2.82
N GLU A 66 4.87 -21.06 1.62
CA GLU A 66 5.80 -20.73 0.54
C GLU A 66 6.76 -19.60 0.93
N LYS A 67 6.29 -18.55 1.62
CA LYS A 67 7.18 -17.46 2.05
C LYS A 67 8.17 -17.90 3.12
N GLN A 68 7.76 -18.78 4.02
CA GLN A 68 8.65 -19.38 5.00
C GLN A 68 9.72 -20.25 4.32
N GLU A 69 9.33 -21.07 3.34
CA GLU A 69 10.24 -21.92 2.57
C GLU A 69 11.24 -21.11 1.74
N GLN A 70 10.86 -19.91 1.31
CA GLN A 70 11.74 -18.94 0.63
C GLN A 70 12.70 -18.21 1.59
N GLY A 71 12.62 -18.46 2.90
CA GLY A 71 13.51 -17.88 3.90
C GLY A 71 13.10 -16.50 4.38
N TYR A 72 11.86 -16.06 4.14
CA TYR A 72 11.37 -14.80 4.69
C TYR A 72 11.15 -14.90 6.20
N HIS A 73 11.50 -13.83 6.91
CA HIS A 73 11.01 -13.59 8.25
C HIS A 73 9.56 -13.11 8.16
N ILE A 74 8.65 -13.85 8.78
CA ILE A 74 7.21 -13.57 8.69
C ILE A 74 6.76 -12.85 9.96
N LEU A 75 6.20 -11.66 9.78
CA LEU A 75 5.64 -10.83 10.84
C LEU A 75 4.13 -10.67 10.65
N LYS A 76 3.43 -10.59 11.78
CA LYS A 76 2.04 -10.15 11.82
C LYS A 76 1.98 -8.81 12.55
N HIS A 77 1.16 -7.90 12.05
CA HIS A 77 1.03 -6.56 12.60
C HIS A 77 -0.42 -6.09 12.52
N ASP A 78 -0.81 -5.19 13.41
CA ASP A 78 -2.13 -4.56 13.37
C ASP A 78 -1.95 -3.11 12.92
N LEU A 79 -2.71 -2.70 11.90
CA LEU A 79 -2.62 -1.38 11.30
C LEU A 79 -2.74 -0.25 12.34
N PHE A 80 -3.59 -0.43 13.35
CA PHE A 80 -3.88 0.61 14.35
C PHE A 80 -2.80 0.74 15.42
N VAL A 81 -1.92 -0.25 15.56
CA VAL A 81 -0.77 -0.17 16.47
C VAL A 81 0.34 0.73 15.88
N GLY A 82 0.36 0.88 14.55
CA GLY A 82 1.28 1.75 13.83
C GLY A 82 2.68 1.16 13.65
N TYR A 83 3.38 1.68 12.64
CA TYR A 83 4.66 1.15 12.17
C TYR A 83 5.76 1.18 13.23
N GLU A 84 5.73 2.12 14.19
CA GLU A 84 6.82 2.30 15.18
C GLU A 84 7.10 1.03 16.02
N THR A 85 6.13 0.13 16.13
CA THR A 85 6.27 -1.13 16.85
C THR A 85 6.83 -2.28 16.01
N LEU A 86 6.94 -2.09 14.68
CA LEU A 86 7.55 -3.05 13.77
C LEU A 86 9.08 -2.96 13.85
N GLN A 87 9.70 -4.01 14.37
CA GLN A 87 11.15 -4.16 14.35
C GLN A 87 11.55 -4.94 13.09
N ILE A 88 11.98 -4.21 12.07
CA ILE A 88 12.44 -4.78 10.79
C ILE A 88 13.95 -4.57 10.67
N ASP A 89 14.70 -5.66 10.54
CA ASP A 89 16.13 -5.61 10.22
C ASP A 89 16.32 -5.48 8.70
N ARG A 90 17.21 -4.57 8.28
CA ARG A 90 17.50 -4.27 6.87
C ARG A 90 18.22 -5.41 6.12
N TYR A 91 18.76 -6.40 6.83
CA TYR A 91 19.51 -7.50 6.22
C TYR A 91 18.70 -8.79 6.03
N GLN A 92 17.42 -8.78 6.40
CA GLN A 92 16.55 -9.94 6.31
C GLN A 92 15.42 -9.66 5.34
N LYS A 93 15.05 -10.68 4.55
CA LYS A 93 13.82 -10.65 3.77
C LYS A 93 12.63 -10.73 4.72
N VAL A 94 11.68 -9.81 4.62
CA VAL A 94 10.54 -9.74 5.53
C VAL A 94 9.22 -9.69 4.76
N VAL A 95 8.26 -10.51 5.18
CA VAL A 95 6.85 -10.34 4.81
C VAL A 95 6.07 -9.96 6.07
N VAL A 96 5.40 -8.82 6.03
CA VAL A 96 4.53 -8.33 7.09
C VAL A 96 3.07 -8.46 6.67
N TYR A 97 2.31 -9.30 7.36
CA TYR A 97 0.86 -9.40 7.19
C TYR A 97 0.19 -8.43 8.16
N ILE A 98 -0.41 -7.37 7.61
CA ILE A 98 -1.04 -6.29 8.34
C ILE A 98 -2.53 -6.56 8.42
N ARG A 99 -3.00 -6.87 9.61
CA ARG A 99 -4.43 -6.95 9.92
C ARG A 99 -5.02 -5.55 9.89
N VAL A 100 -6.17 -5.42 9.24
CA VAL A 100 -7.01 -4.22 9.26
C VAL A 100 -8.28 -4.58 10.00
N GLU A 101 -8.45 -4.06 11.21
CA GLU A 101 -9.70 -4.22 11.97
C GLU A 101 -10.84 -3.50 11.23
N THR A 102 -11.91 -4.21 10.87
CA THR A 102 -13.04 -3.68 10.10
C THR A 102 -14.37 -3.72 10.85
N GLU A 103 -14.50 -4.51 11.91
CA GLU A 103 -15.75 -4.65 12.67
C GLU A 103 -15.96 -3.50 13.64
N GLN A 104 -14.86 -3.02 14.23
CA GLN A 104 -14.87 -1.99 15.29
C GLN A 104 -14.28 -0.65 14.85
N SER A 105 -14.06 -0.45 13.55
CA SER A 105 -13.50 0.79 13.00
C SER A 105 -14.40 1.40 11.95
N THR A 106 -14.31 2.71 11.78
CA THR A 106 -14.94 3.42 10.67
C THR A 106 -14.06 3.41 9.43
N TYR A 107 -14.67 3.78 8.31
CA TYR A 107 -13.96 3.95 7.05
C TYR A 107 -12.87 5.02 7.16
N GLU A 108 -13.18 6.15 7.82
CA GLU A 108 -12.26 7.26 8.04
C GLU A 108 -11.07 6.87 8.92
N GLU A 109 -11.32 6.14 10.01
CA GLU A 109 -10.28 5.67 10.93
C GLU A 109 -9.27 4.76 10.23
N ARG A 110 -9.75 3.83 9.39
CA ARG A 110 -8.87 2.96 8.60
C ARG A 110 -8.04 3.75 7.60
N GLY A 111 -8.64 4.74 6.93
CA GLY A 111 -7.93 5.61 5.99
C GLY A 111 -6.84 6.45 6.66
N GLU A 112 -7.09 6.97 7.86
CA GLU A 112 -6.10 7.73 8.64
C GLU A 112 -4.95 6.84 9.12
N ALA A 113 -5.26 5.68 9.71
CA ALA A 113 -4.27 4.73 10.18
C ALA A 113 -3.35 4.26 9.03
N LEU A 114 -3.94 3.96 7.87
CA LEU A 114 -3.20 3.58 6.68
C LEU A 114 -2.31 4.71 6.18
N SER A 115 -2.81 5.93 6.12
CA SER A 115 -2.04 7.10 5.69
C SER A 115 -0.82 7.33 6.60
N ASN A 116 -1.01 7.23 7.92
CA ASN A 116 0.08 7.33 8.89
C ASN A 116 1.10 6.19 8.71
N PHE A 117 0.64 4.95 8.53
CA PHE A 117 1.51 3.81 8.29
C PHE A 117 2.37 3.98 7.03
N LEU A 118 1.75 4.41 5.93
CA LEU A 118 2.43 4.63 4.66
C LEU A 118 3.42 5.80 4.73
N GLN A 119 3.09 6.86 5.46
CA GLN A 119 4.04 7.95 5.72
C GLN A 119 5.29 7.45 6.43
N HIS A 120 5.15 6.61 7.45
CA HIS A 120 6.32 6.03 8.13
C HIS A 120 7.16 5.16 7.19
N LEU A 121 6.51 4.39 6.31
CA LEU A 121 7.23 3.62 5.30
C LEU A 121 8.02 4.52 4.35
N THR A 122 7.48 5.66 3.91
CA THR A 122 8.20 6.59 3.02
C THR A 122 9.43 7.21 3.70
N GLU A 123 9.36 7.45 5.01
CA GLU A 123 10.47 7.97 5.81
C GLU A 123 11.57 6.91 6.08
N CYS A 124 11.22 5.62 6.08
CA CYS A 124 12.15 4.51 6.31
C CYS A 124 13.01 4.16 5.08
N LYS A 125 14.13 4.86 4.91
CA LYS A 125 15.06 4.65 3.76
C LYS A 125 15.83 3.32 3.78
N ASN A 126 15.90 2.65 4.92
CA ASN A 126 16.73 1.44 5.11
C ASN A 126 16.09 0.15 4.60
N ILE A 127 14.80 0.18 4.25
CA ILE A 127 14.01 -0.99 3.84
C ILE A 127 13.43 -0.72 2.45
N ARG A 128 14.28 -0.78 1.43
CA ARG A 128 13.92 -0.50 0.02
C ARG A 128 14.53 -1.53 -0.91
N PRO A 129 13.87 -1.88 -2.03
CA PRO A 129 12.51 -1.46 -2.44
C PRO A 129 11.41 -2.08 -1.57
N ILE A 130 10.22 -1.47 -1.53
CA ILE A 130 9.05 -2.01 -0.82
C ILE A 130 8.01 -2.50 -1.83
N HIS A 131 7.40 -3.65 -1.54
CA HIS A 131 6.18 -4.09 -2.22
C HIS A 131 4.98 -4.04 -1.26
N LEU A 132 4.00 -3.18 -1.56
CA LEU A 132 2.72 -3.12 -0.85
C LEU A 132 1.69 -3.99 -1.57
N VAL A 133 0.91 -4.77 -0.83
CA VAL A 133 -0.18 -5.57 -1.39
C VAL A 133 -1.46 -5.25 -0.62
N PHE A 134 -2.46 -4.72 -1.30
CA PHE A 134 -3.73 -4.33 -0.72
C PHE A 134 -4.82 -5.36 -1.10
N HIS A 135 -5.23 -6.20 -0.15
CA HIS A 135 -6.32 -7.17 -0.35
C HIS A 135 -7.66 -6.69 0.21
N GLN A 136 -8.76 -6.86 -0.53
CA GLN A 136 -10.09 -6.34 -0.13
C GLN A 136 -10.05 -4.84 0.11
N TYR A 137 -9.47 -4.13 -0.86
CA TYR A 137 -9.17 -2.71 -0.74
C TYR A 137 -10.42 -1.84 -0.52
N ASP A 138 -11.60 -2.33 -0.90
CA ASP A 138 -12.90 -1.71 -0.62
C ASP A 138 -13.19 -1.51 0.86
N LEU A 139 -12.59 -2.33 1.73
CA LEU A 139 -12.78 -2.24 3.16
C LEU A 139 -12.02 -1.05 3.77
N TYR A 140 -10.91 -0.61 3.17
CA TYR A 140 -10.03 0.42 3.74
C TYR A 140 -9.37 1.34 2.67
N PRO A 141 -10.15 2.04 1.85
CA PRO A 141 -9.62 2.74 0.71
C PRO A 141 -8.82 3.99 1.12
N ILE A 142 -7.70 4.23 0.44
CA ILE A 142 -6.80 5.37 0.68
C ILE A 142 -7.44 6.65 0.10
N PRO A 143 -7.67 7.69 0.93
CA PRO A 143 -8.05 9.00 0.43
C PRO A 143 -6.98 9.56 -0.53
N HIS A 144 -7.40 10.24 -1.60
CA HIS A 144 -6.48 10.83 -2.60
C HIS A 144 -5.52 9.83 -3.24
N MET A 145 -6.01 8.62 -3.54
CA MET A 145 -5.22 7.52 -4.10
C MET A 145 -4.31 7.92 -5.27
N GLU A 146 -4.78 8.71 -6.24
CA GLU A 146 -3.94 9.19 -7.35
C GLU A 146 -2.65 9.91 -6.92
N GLN A 147 -2.71 10.69 -5.83
CA GLN A 147 -1.54 11.35 -5.29
C GLN A 147 -0.61 10.35 -4.60
N PHE A 148 -1.16 9.43 -3.81
CA PHE A 148 -0.40 8.37 -3.16
C PHE A 148 0.41 7.53 -4.18
N LEU A 149 -0.19 7.19 -5.32
CA LEU A 149 0.47 6.41 -6.38
C LEU A 149 1.69 7.15 -6.97
N LYS A 150 1.57 8.46 -7.16
CA LYS A 150 2.68 9.31 -7.64
C LYS A 150 3.82 9.39 -6.62
N GLU A 151 3.47 9.49 -5.35
CA GLU A 151 4.45 9.53 -4.25
C GLU A 151 5.18 8.19 -4.12
N CYS A 152 4.48 7.06 -4.22
CA CYS A 152 5.09 5.72 -4.20
C CYS A 152 6.21 5.54 -5.23
N ALA A 153 6.00 6.02 -6.46
CA ALA A 153 7.02 5.98 -7.51
C ALA A 153 8.28 6.77 -7.15
N THR A 154 8.14 7.86 -6.39
CA THR A 154 9.28 8.67 -5.92
C THR A 154 10.12 7.93 -4.88
N TYR A 155 9.49 7.04 -4.10
CA TYR A 155 10.12 6.35 -2.96
C TYR A 155 10.49 4.89 -3.22
N HIS A 156 10.46 4.40 -4.47
CA HIS A 156 10.69 2.98 -4.80
C HIS A 156 9.76 2.02 -4.05
N ILE A 157 8.47 2.39 -4.04
CA ILE A 157 7.39 1.60 -3.46
C ILE A 157 6.53 1.06 -4.60
N HIS A 158 6.59 -0.25 -4.81
CA HIS A 158 5.73 -1.00 -5.72
C HIS A 158 4.43 -1.33 -4.99
N HIS A 159 3.33 -1.43 -5.73
CA HIS A 159 2.06 -1.78 -5.09
C HIS A 159 1.15 -2.66 -5.94
N SER A 160 0.50 -3.61 -5.31
CA SER A 160 -0.53 -4.46 -5.91
C SER A 160 -1.86 -4.19 -5.23
N ILE A 161 -2.92 -4.03 -6.01
CA ILE A 161 -4.28 -3.87 -5.49
C ILE A 161 -5.15 -5.01 -5.98
N VAL A 162 -5.78 -5.68 -5.02
CA VAL A 162 -6.81 -6.69 -5.24
C VAL A 162 -8.16 -6.10 -4.87
N VAL A 163 -9.00 -5.94 -5.88
CA VAL A 163 -10.43 -5.61 -5.74
C VAL A 163 -11.26 -6.63 -6.48
N GLU A 164 -12.51 -6.79 -6.07
CA GLU A 164 -13.44 -7.72 -6.72
C GLU A 164 -13.79 -7.32 -8.14
N SER A 165 -13.89 -6.01 -8.41
CA SER A 165 -14.18 -5.49 -9.76
C SER A 165 -13.75 -4.03 -9.93
N GLN A 166 -13.69 -3.56 -11.18
CA GLN A 166 -13.50 -2.14 -11.47
C GLN A 166 -14.65 -1.27 -10.93
N SER A 167 -15.87 -1.80 -10.90
CA SER A 167 -17.06 -1.08 -10.39
C SER A 167 -16.88 -0.66 -8.94
N VAL A 168 -16.20 -1.47 -8.13
CA VAL A 168 -15.87 -1.15 -6.73
C VAL A 168 -14.99 0.10 -6.64
N LEU A 169 -13.94 0.19 -7.46
CA LEU A 169 -13.11 1.42 -7.50
C LEU A 169 -13.91 2.64 -7.96
N GLN A 170 -14.80 2.48 -8.95
CA GLN A 170 -15.67 3.57 -9.41
C GLN A 170 -16.64 4.03 -8.33
N GLN A 171 -17.13 3.12 -7.49
CA GLN A 171 -17.99 3.46 -6.36
C GLN A 171 -17.23 4.23 -5.28
N ILE A 172 -15.97 3.88 -5.04
CA ILE A 172 -15.12 4.52 -4.02
C ILE A 172 -14.65 5.92 -4.47
N TYR A 173 -14.10 6.03 -5.68
CA TYR A 173 -13.41 7.24 -6.15
C TYR A 173 -14.19 8.05 -7.19
N GLY A 174 -15.30 7.51 -7.70
CA GLY A 174 -15.97 8.03 -8.88
C GLY A 174 -15.35 7.52 -10.18
N LYS A 175 -16.14 7.52 -11.25
CA LYS A 175 -15.77 6.92 -12.55
C LYS A 175 -14.45 7.45 -13.11
N GLU A 176 -14.28 8.77 -13.13
CA GLU A 176 -13.10 9.39 -13.75
C GLU A 176 -11.82 9.13 -12.95
N ALA A 177 -11.87 9.25 -11.63
CA ALA A 177 -10.71 9.00 -10.78
C ALA A 177 -10.34 7.52 -10.76
N ALA A 178 -11.31 6.62 -10.71
CA ALA A 178 -11.07 5.18 -10.83
C ALA A 178 -10.41 4.83 -12.16
N GLN A 179 -10.85 5.43 -13.28
CA GLN A 179 -10.21 5.23 -14.57
C GLN A 179 -8.75 5.70 -14.55
N ARG A 180 -8.48 6.90 -14.01
CA ARG A 180 -7.10 7.42 -13.88
C ARG A 180 -6.22 6.51 -13.03
N ILE A 181 -6.75 6.02 -11.90
CA ILE A 181 -6.08 5.04 -11.03
C ILE A 181 -5.75 3.81 -11.87
N ILE A 182 -6.71 3.16 -12.52
CA ILE A 182 -6.46 1.95 -13.34
C ILE A 182 -5.41 2.21 -14.42
N THR A 183 -5.49 3.34 -15.14
CA THR A 183 -4.52 3.66 -16.21
C THR A 183 -3.12 4.00 -15.70
N SER A 184 -2.96 4.34 -14.42
CA SER A 184 -1.65 4.58 -13.82
C SER A 184 -0.90 3.30 -13.47
N TYR A 185 -1.53 2.13 -13.61
CA TYR A 185 -0.96 0.82 -13.29
C TYR A 185 -0.36 0.20 -14.55
N ASN A 186 0.93 -0.15 -14.51
CA ASN A 186 1.64 -0.79 -15.62
C ASN A 186 1.06 -2.15 -16.02
N THR A 187 0.36 -2.84 -15.11
CA THR A 187 -0.24 -4.15 -15.40
C THR A 187 -1.63 -4.22 -14.78
N THR A 188 -2.65 -4.23 -15.64
CA THR A 188 -4.03 -4.52 -15.24
C THR A 188 -4.39 -5.91 -15.73
N ILE A 189 -4.52 -6.87 -14.82
CA ILE A 189 -5.00 -8.23 -15.07
C ILE A 189 -6.50 -8.24 -14.74
N LEU A 190 -7.32 -7.94 -15.74
CA LEU A 190 -8.76 -8.07 -15.61
C LEU A 190 -9.12 -9.57 -15.66
N ALA A 191 -9.94 -10.02 -14.71
CA ALA A 191 -10.62 -11.31 -14.82
C ALA A 191 -11.71 -11.24 -15.90
#